data_AF-A0A2D9JII4-F1
#
_entry.id   AF-A0A2D9JII4-F1
#
_cell.length_a   1.000
_cell.length_b   1.000
_cell.length_c   1.000
_cell.angle_alpha   90.00
_cell.angle_beta   90.00
_cell.angle_gamma   90.00
#
_symmetry.space_group_name_H-M   'P 1'
#
loop_
_entity.id
_entity.type
_entity.pdbx_description
1 polymer ?
#
loop_
_entity_poly.entity_id
_entity_poly.type
_entity_poly.pdbx_seq_one_letter_code
_entity_poly.pdbx_strand_id
1 'polypeptide(L)'
;MEFIWNDGGRSSAGFVGLAGDCVTRAIAIATGTSYRDVYQSLGKSANKTVRNGVSSSVGDEYLRANQWHRHQGNGRPFQAEHLPRGVVVVHLEKLNTRRGGHFCCLIDHEIHDTWNPMDDGDYAIVNYWTFTGATSDSKLPAIGPQRPQDSEQLLTQNEFEKILRRLRALDTTASN
;
A
#
# COMPACT_ATOMS: atom_id res chain seq x y z
N MET A 1 -10.71 8.14 11.22
CA MET A 1 -9.81 7.08 10.72
C MET A 1 -8.54 7.18 11.54
N GLU A 2 -8.00 6.05 11.99
CA GLU A 2 -6.73 6.01 12.73
C GLU A 2 -5.56 6.02 11.73
N PHE A 3 -4.42 6.59 12.12
CA PHE A 3 -3.20 6.57 11.31
C PHE A 3 -2.22 5.51 11.84
N ILE A 4 -1.81 4.61 10.96
CA ILE A 4 -0.83 3.56 11.20
C ILE A 4 0.36 3.82 10.29
N TRP A 5 1.53 4.05 10.87
CA TRP A 5 2.74 4.22 10.09
C TRP A 5 3.07 2.93 9.32
N ASN A 6 3.15 3.02 8.01
CA ASN A 6 3.46 1.89 7.13
C ASN A 6 4.16 2.40 5.86
N ASP A 7 5.42 2.01 5.65
CA ASP A 7 6.19 2.42 4.47
C ASP A 7 6.02 1.49 3.25
N GLY A 8 5.14 0.50 3.34
CA GLY A 8 4.89 -0.50 2.31
C GLY A 8 6.07 -1.42 2.04
N GLY A 9 7.06 -1.50 2.93
CA GLY A 9 8.28 -2.28 2.75
C GLY A 9 9.39 -1.53 2.00
N ARG A 10 9.28 -0.20 1.87
CA ARG A 10 10.27 0.64 1.20
C ARG A 10 11.66 0.50 1.81
N SER A 11 11.77 0.60 3.14
CA SER A 11 13.04 0.45 3.85
C SER A 11 13.59 -0.96 3.71
N SER A 12 12.74 -1.99 3.84
CA SER A 12 13.12 -3.40 3.66
C SER A 12 13.62 -3.71 2.24
N ALA A 13 13.12 -2.98 1.24
CA ALA A 13 13.62 -3.05 -0.13
C ALA A 13 14.93 -2.28 -0.35
N GLY A 14 15.53 -1.68 0.68
CA GLY A 14 16.83 -1.00 0.63
C GLY A 14 16.77 0.46 0.17
N PHE A 15 15.59 1.08 0.11
CA PHE A 15 15.45 2.48 -0.30
C PHE A 15 15.64 3.42 0.90
N VAL A 16 16.48 4.44 0.72
CA VAL A 16 16.85 5.39 1.79
C VAL A 16 16.35 6.81 1.53
N GLY A 17 16.30 7.61 2.59
CA GLY A 17 15.91 9.02 2.58
C GLY A 17 14.43 9.27 2.27
N LEU A 18 14.03 10.55 2.28
CA LEU A 18 12.65 10.99 2.01
C LEU A 18 12.24 10.78 0.54
N ALA A 19 10.97 10.44 0.31
CA ALA A 19 10.41 10.25 -1.02
C ALA A 19 8.90 10.53 -1.09
N GLY A 20 8.44 10.96 -2.27
CA GLY A 20 7.04 11.21 -2.62
C GLY A 20 6.38 10.06 -3.38
N ASP A 21 6.84 8.82 -3.16
CA ASP A 21 6.41 7.60 -3.86
C ASP A 21 5.12 6.97 -3.29
N CYS A 22 4.20 7.82 -2.80
CA CYS A 22 2.97 7.39 -2.13
C CYS A 22 2.14 6.37 -2.95
N VAL A 23 2.08 6.52 -4.27
CA VAL A 23 1.43 5.55 -5.18
C VAL A 23 2.03 4.15 -5.04
N THR A 24 3.36 4.05 -4.98
CA THR A 24 4.06 2.76 -4.82
C THR A 24 3.75 2.15 -3.46
N ARG A 25 3.82 2.94 -2.38
CA ARG A 25 3.57 2.44 -1.02
C ARG A 25 2.13 1.96 -0.86
N ALA A 26 1.16 2.78 -1.26
CA ALA A 26 -0.25 2.44 -1.16
C ALA A 26 -0.58 1.13 -1.91
N ILE A 27 -0.07 0.96 -3.13
CA ILE A 27 -0.27 -0.25 -3.92
C ILE A 27 0.45 -1.46 -3.29
N ALA A 28 1.68 -1.29 -2.80
CA ALA A 28 2.42 -2.38 -2.15
C ALA A 28 1.68 -2.90 -0.90
N ILE A 29 1.20 -1.98 -0.06
CA ILE A 29 0.39 -2.30 1.13
C ILE A 29 -0.91 -3.01 0.72
N ALA A 30 -1.65 -2.43 -0.23
CA ALA A 30 -2.97 -2.93 -0.61
C ALA A 30 -2.93 -4.31 -1.28
N THR A 31 -1.89 -4.58 -2.07
CA THR A 31 -1.78 -5.81 -2.86
C THR A 31 -0.95 -6.90 -2.18
N GLY A 32 -0.18 -6.56 -1.14
CA GLY A 32 0.86 -7.42 -0.59
C GLY A 32 2.04 -7.65 -1.54
N THR A 33 2.12 -6.94 -2.67
CA THR A 33 3.24 -7.01 -3.61
C THR A 33 4.44 -6.27 -3.04
N SER A 34 5.66 -6.78 -3.27
CA SER A 34 6.86 -6.10 -2.79
C SER A 34 6.94 -4.65 -3.30
N TYR A 35 7.36 -3.72 -2.45
CA TYR A 35 7.58 -2.32 -2.83
C TYR A 35 8.45 -2.21 -4.08
N ARG A 36 9.50 -3.04 -4.19
CA ARG A 36 10.45 -3.03 -5.31
C ARG A 36 9.78 -3.37 -6.64
N ASP A 37 8.93 -4.41 -6.67
CA ASP A 37 8.26 -4.83 -7.89
C ASP A 37 7.23 -3.80 -8.36
N VAL A 38 6.49 -3.21 -7.41
CA VAL A 38 5.57 -2.11 -7.70
C VAL A 38 6.36 -0.89 -8.22
N TYR A 39 7.44 -0.51 -7.54
CA TYR A 39 8.30 0.62 -7.92
C TYR A 39 8.83 0.46 -9.36
N GLN A 40 9.35 -0.73 -9.69
CA GLN A 40 9.88 -1.02 -11.02
C GLN A 40 8.77 -1.03 -12.08
N SER A 41 7.62 -1.62 -11.78
CA SER A 41 6.48 -1.70 -12.70
C SER A 41 5.93 -0.31 -13.03
N LEU A 42 5.68 0.52 -12.02
CA LEU A 42 5.22 1.89 -12.19
C LEU A 42 6.29 2.74 -12.91
N GLY A 43 7.57 2.55 -12.59
CA GLY A 43 8.66 3.28 -13.23
C GLY A 43 8.81 2.95 -14.72
N LYS A 44 8.59 1.69 -15.09
CA LYS A 44 8.56 1.26 -16.49
C LYS A 44 7.38 1.87 -17.26
N SER A 45 6.16 1.85 -16.69
CA SER A 45 4.99 2.48 -17.32
C SER A 45 5.16 4.00 -17.45
N ALA A 46 5.69 4.66 -16.42
CA ALA A 46 5.91 6.11 -16.43
C ALA A 46 7.16 6.55 -17.20
N ASN A 47 8.02 5.62 -17.62
CA ASN A 47 9.35 5.87 -18.20
C ASN A 47 10.21 6.85 -17.35
N LYS A 48 10.18 6.71 -16.02
CA LYS A 48 10.92 7.55 -15.06
C LYS A 48 11.08 6.86 -13.71
N THR A 49 11.96 7.40 -12.86
CA THR A 49 11.94 7.07 -11.43
C THR A 49 10.63 7.53 -10.79
N VAL A 50 10.03 6.68 -9.94
CA VAL A 50 8.79 6.98 -9.21
C VAL A 50 9.02 7.56 -7.82
N ARG A 51 10.29 7.79 -7.44
CA ARG A 51 10.68 8.36 -6.13
C ARG A 51 9.95 9.66 -5.78
N ASN A 52 9.69 10.48 -6.80
CA ASN A 52 9.03 11.79 -6.66
C ASN A 52 7.60 11.78 -7.23
N GLY A 53 6.96 10.61 -7.21
CA GLY A 53 5.61 10.43 -7.70
C GLY A 53 5.49 10.22 -9.21
N VAL A 54 4.31 9.72 -9.59
CA VAL A 54 3.85 9.48 -10.95
C VAL A 54 2.46 10.08 -11.12
N SER A 55 1.98 10.22 -12.37
CA SER A 55 0.58 10.60 -12.59
C SER A 55 -0.35 9.54 -12.01
N SER A 56 -1.52 9.95 -11.52
CA SER A 56 -2.55 9.04 -10.99
C SER A 56 -2.97 7.98 -12.02
N SER A 57 -2.91 8.30 -13.32
CA SER A 57 -3.17 7.36 -14.42
C SER A 57 -2.25 6.14 -14.43
N VAL A 58 -0.98 6.28 -14.01
CA VAL A 58 -0.03 5.15 -13.96
C VAL A 58 -0.43 4.17 -12.85
N GLY A 59 -0.81 4.68 -11.68
CA GLY A 59 -1.32 3.84 -10.58
C GLY A 59 -2.65 3.18 -10.94
N ASP A 60 -3.55 3.92 -11.58
CA ASP A 60 -4.85 3.42 -12.07
C ASP A 60 -4.70 2.29 -13.10
N GLU A 61 -3.75 2.42 -14.04
CA GLU A 61 -3.43 1.36 -15.00
C GLU A 61 -2.89 0.10 -14.30
N TYR A 62 -1.96 0.25 -13.35
CA TYR A 62 -1.44 -0.88 -12.58
C TYR A 62 -2.56 -1.60 -11.83
N LEU A 63 -3.40 -0.85 -11.12
CA LEU A 63 -4.51 -1.41 -10.33
C LEU A 63 -5.51 -2.14 -11.24
N ARG A 64 -5.90 -1.55 -12.36
CA ARG A 64 -6.77 -2.19 -13.36
C ARG A 64 -6.18 -3.49 -13.89
N ALA A 65 -4.90 -3.49 -14.25
CA ALA A 65 -4.21 -4.69 -14.74
C ALA A 65 -4.14 -5.82 -13.69
N ASN A 66 -4.28 -5.48 -12.41
CA ASN A 66 -4.31 -6.41 -11.28
C ASN A 66 -5.73 -6.63 -10.72
N GLN A 67 -6.76 -6.42 -11.53
CA GLN A 67 -8.17 -6.70 -11.20
C GLN A 67 -8.74 -5.87 -10.04
N TRP A 68 -8.16 -4.69 -9.79
CA TRP A 68 -8.77 -3.69 -8.91
C TRP A 68 -9.75 -2.83 -9.69
N HIS A 69 -10.90 -2.56 -9.08
CA HIS A 69 -11.98 -1.79 -9.68
C HIS A 69 -11.95 -0.37 -9.18
N ARG A 70 -11.91 0.59 -10.11
CA ARG A 70 -11.97 2.01 -9.80
C ARG A 70 -13.39 2.44 -9.52
N HIS A 71 -13.56 3.24 -8.47
CA HIS A 71 -14.78 3.95 -8.13
C HIS A 71 -14.49 5.46 -8.08
N GLN A 72 -15.50 6.25 -8.40
CA GLN A 72 -15.41 7.71 -8.30
C GLN A 72 -15.67 8.15 -6.85
N GLY A 73 -14.81 9.01 -6.32
CA GLY A 73 -14.98 9.61 -4.99
C GLY A 73 -15.89 10.84 -4.97
N ASN A 74 -16.19 11.41 -6.15
CA ASN A 74 -17.05 12.58 -6.33
C ASN A 74 -16.65 13.81 -5.49
N GLY A 75 -15.36 13.94 -5.15
CA GLY A 75 -14.87 15.07 -4.36
C GLY A 75 -15.38 15.10 -2.92
N ARG A 76 -15.86 13.97 -2.40
CA ARG A 76 -16.31 13.87 -1.01
C ARG A 76 -15.15 14.09 -0.04
N PRO A 77 -15.38 14.61 1.17
CA PRO A 77 -14.34 14.74 2.19
C PRO A 77 -13.62 13.41 2.46
N PHE A 78 -12.34 13.43 2.85
CA PHE A 78 -11.65 12.20 3.23
C PHE A 78 -12.14 11.67 4.59
N GLN A 79 -13.24 10.92 4.57
CA GLN A 79 -13.92 10.39 5.75
C GLN A 79 -14.37 8.93 5.54
N ALA A 80 -14.39 8.16 6.63
CA ALA A 80 -14.68 6.73 6.61
C ALA A 80 -16.07 6.39 6.04
N GLU A 81 -17.08 7.22 6.29
CA GLU A 81 -18.46 7.03 5.82
C GLU A 81 -18.60 7.08 4.28
N HIS A 82 -17.58 7.56 3.58
CA HIS A 82 -17.58 7.66 2.12
C HIS A 82 -16.78 6.55 1.44
N LEU A 83 -16.18 5.65 2.21
CA LEU A 83 -15.31 4.59 1.72
C LEU A 83 -15.75 3.23 2.29
N PRO A 84 -15.71 2.15 1.50
CA PRO A 84 -16.04 0.82 2.02
C PRO A 84 -15.01 0.36 3.06
N ARG A 85 -15.40 -0.62 3.89
CA ARG A 85 -14.47 -1.40 4.71
C ARG A 85 -13.65 -2.38 3.84
N GLY A 86 -12.65 -3.04 4.43
CA GLY A 86 -11.67 -3.85 3.73
C GLY A 86 -10.48 -3.03 3.24
N VAL A 87 -9.75 -3.59 2.25
CA VAL A 87 -8.56 -2.95 1.68
C VAL A 87 -8.96 -2.02 0.52
N VAL A 88 -8.59 -0.75 0.65
CA VAL A 88 -8.95 0.30 -0.32
C VAL A 88 -7.73 1.14 -0.64
N VAL A 89 -7.39 1.29 -1.92
CA VAL A 89 -6.44 2.33 -2.34
C VAL A 89 -7.22 3.62 -2.59
N VAL A 90 -6.78 4.75 -2.05
CA VAL A 90 -7.51 6.02 -2.17
C VAL A 90 -6.61 7.05 -2.84
N HIS A 91 -7.17 7.77 -3.82
CA HIS A 91 -6.56 8.95 -4.44
C HIS A 91 -7.24 10.21 -3.91
N LEU A 92 -6.42 11.05 -3.28
CA LEU A 92 -6.83 12.30 -2.67
C LEU A 92 -6.24 13.48 -3.43
N GLU A 93 -6.99 14.57 -3.52
CA GLU A 93 -6.49 15.86 -4.00
C GLU A 93 -6.98 16.99 -3.09
N LYS A 94 -6.17 18.06 -2.98
CA LYS A 94 -6.57 19.30 -2.31
C LYS A 94 -7.38 20.18 -3.26
N LEU A 95 -8.61 20.51 -2.89
CA LEU A 95 -9.54 21.27 -3.74
C LEU A 95 -9.04 22.69 -4.07
N ASN A 96 -8.24 23.29 -3.18
CA ASN A 96 -7.81 24.69 -3.28
C ASN A 96 -6.40 24.88 -3.85
N THR A 97 -5.72 23.81 -4.26
CA THR A 97 -4.34 23.91 -4.79
C THR A 97 -4.17 23.13 -6.08
N ARG A 98 -3.41 23.69 -7.03
CA ARG A 98 -3.13 23.03 -8.33
C ARG A 98 -2.13 21.88 -8.24
N ARG A 99 -1.55 21.62 -7.06
CA ARG A 99 -0.53 20.59 -6.82
C ARG A 99 -0.71 20.03 -5.42
N GLY A 100 -1.18 18.79 -5.32
CA GLY A 100 -1.40 18.16 -4.01
C GLY A 100 -2.10 16.83 -4.08
N GLY A 101 -1.80 16.00 -5.08
CA GLY A 101 -2.31 14.63 -5.15
C GLY A 101 -1.60 13.73 -4.15
N HIS A 102 -2.34 12.83 -3.50
CA HIS A 102 -1.79 11.86 -2.57
C HIS A 102 -2.49 10.51 -2.74
N PHE A 103 -1.75 9.42 -2.55
CA PHE A 103 -2.29 8.07 -2.53
C PHE A 103 -2.00 7.46 -1.17
N CYS A 104 -3.00 6.87 -0.53
CA CYS A 104 -2.81 6.08 0.69
C CYS A 104 -3.60 4.78 0.59
N CYS A 105 -3.23 3.80 1.42
CA CYS A 105 -3.99 2.57 1.59
C CYS A 105 -4.84 2.70 2.85
N LEU A 106 -6.11 2.30 2.76
CA LEU A 106 -6.95 2.04 3.92
C LEU A 106 -7.11 0.54 4.12
N ILE A 107 -7.09 0.10 5.38
CA ILE A 107 -7.49 -1.24 5.79
C ILE A 107 -8.52 -1.07 6.90
N ASP A 108 -9.79 -1.42 6.62
CA ASP A 108 -10.89 -1.27 7.58
C ASP A 108 -11.02 0.12 8.22
N HIS A 109 -10.77 1.16 7.41
CA HIS A 109 -10.76 2.58 7.80
C HIS A 109 -9.59 3.02 8.68
N GLU A 110 -8.52 2.22 8.74
CA GLU A 110 -7.19 2.62 9.23
C GLU A 110 -6.34 3.09 8.05
N ILE A 111 -5.65 4.22 8.19
CA ILE A 111 -4.78 4.81 7.17
C ILE A 111 -3.38 4.20 7.33
N HIS A 112 -2.89 3.56 6.27
CA HIS A 112 -1.53 3.02 6.21
C HIS A 112 -0.68 3.84 5.25
N ASP A 113 0.20 4.68 5.80
CA ASP A 113 1.17 5.45 5.04
C ASP A 113 2.31 5.93 5.95
N THR A 114 3.29 6.67 5.41
CA THR A 114 4.34 7.35 6.17
C THR A 114 3.98 8.77 6.56
N TRP A 115 2.81 9.26 6.13
CA TRP A 115 2.29 10.58 6.44
C TRP A 115 0.76 10.53 6.58
N ASN A 116 0.21 11.28 7.52
CA ASN A 116 -1.22 11.29 7.80
C ASN A 116 -1.96 12.38 6.97
N PRO A 117 -2.69 12.03 5.90
CA PRO A 117 -3.45 13.00 5.11
C PRO A 117 -4.57 13.70 5.87
N MET A 118 -4.97 13.22 7.05
CA MET A 118 -5.98 13.90 7.88
C MET A 118 -5.45 15.18 8.55
N ASP A 119 -4.13 15.32 8.71
CA ASP A 119 -3.53 16.46 9.42
C ASP A 119 -3.71 17.78 8.66
N ASP A 120 -3.88 17.72 7.33
CA ASP A 120 -4.08 18.89 6.47
C ASP A 120 -5.55 19.33 6.36
N GLY A 121 -6.51 18.42 6.64
CA GLY A 121 -7.94 18.71 6.73
C GLY A 121 -8.69 19.11 5.44
N ASP A 122 -8.01 19.30 4.31
CA ASP A 122 -8.58 19.84 3.06
C ASP A 122 -8.59 18.86 1.87
N TYR A 123 -8.33 17.58 2.12
CA TYR A 123 -8.35 16.53 1.11
C TYR A 123 -9.75 16.06 0.75
N ALA A 124 -9.98 15.93 -0.55
CA ALA A 124 -11.15 15.31 -1.14
C ALA A 124 -10.79 13.98 -1.82
N ILE A 125 -11.70 13.02 -1.74
CA ILE A 125 -11.62 11.73 -2.42
C ILE A 125 -11.95 11.95 -3.88
N VAL A 126 -10.96 11.76 -4.75
CA VAL A 126 -11.13 11.86 -6.20
C VAL A 126 -11.53 10.50 -6.77
N ASN A 127 -10.74 9.46 -6.45
CA ASN A 127 -11.01 8.09 -6.83
C ASN A 127 -10.63 7.15 -5.68
N TYR A 128 -11.17 5.95 -5.68
CA TYR A 128 -10.69 4.85 -4.85
C TYR A 128 -10.79 3.52 -5.60
N TRP A 129 -10.03 2.53 -5.18
CA TRP A 129 -10.01 1.21 -5.80
C TRP A 129 -10.21 0.11 -4.78
N THR A 130 -11.00 -0.90 -5.15
CA THR A 130 -11.26 -2.10 -4.34
C THR A 130 -10.99 -3.37 -5.14
N PHE A 131 -10.61 -4.46 -4.47
CA PHE A 131 -10.43 -5.76 -5.09
C PHE A 131 -11.72 -6.59 -5.03
N THR A 132 -12.13 -7.23 -6.14
CA THR A 132 -13.41 -7.97 -6.26
C THR A 132 -13.55 -9.19 -5.35
N GLY A 133 -12.49 -9.62 -4.66
CA GLY A 133 -12.50 -10.76 -3.73
C GLY A 133 -12.52 -10.39 -2.24
N ALA A 134 -12.51 -9.10 -1.90
CA ALA A 134 -12.36 -8.64 -0.52
C ALA A 134 -13.70 -8.40 0.20
N THR A 135 -14.64 -9.35 0.13
CA THR A 135 -15.64 -9.49 1.19
C THR A 135 -15.03 -10.39 2.25
N SER A 136 -14.34 -9.81 3.21
CA SER A 136 -13.75 -10.57 4.30
C SER A 136 -13.76 -9.69 5.53
N ASP A 137 -14.50 -10.13 6.56
CA ASP A 137 -14.42 -9.66 7.96
C ASP A 137 -13.02 -9.88 8.60
N SER A 138 -11.99 -10.13 7.78
CA SER A 138 -10.62 -10.39 8.22
C SER A 138 -9.80 -9.12 8.12
N LYS A 139 -9.19 -8.75 9.26
CA LYS A 139 -8.24 -7.65 9.42
C LYS A 139 -6.90 -7.87 8.69
N LEU A 140 -6.75 -8.98 7.96
CA LEU A 140 -5.55 -9.27 7.20
C LEU A 140 -5.80 -8.98 5.72
N PRO A 141 -4.85 -8.36 5.01
CA PRO A 141 -4.99 -8.14 3.57
C PRO A 141 -5.25 -9.48 2.89
N ALA A 142 -6.30 -9.52 2.06
CA ALA A 142 -6.52 -10.64 1.18
C ALA A 142 -5.25 -10.79 0.32
N ILE A 143 -4.59 -11.94 0.42
CA ILE A 143 -3.46 -12.28 -0.44
C ILE A 143 -3.99 -12.09 -1.87
N GLY A 144 -3.42 -11.13 -2.61
CA GLY A 144 -3.75 -10.92 -4.03
C GLY A 144 -3.65 -12.25 -4.79
N PRO A 145 -4.25 -12.38 -5.99
CA PRO A 145 -4.20 -13.63 -6.74
C PRO A 145 -2.76 -14.13 -6.78
N GLN A 146 -2.53 -15.33 -6.21
CA GLN A 146 -1.22 -15.94 -6.01
C GLN A 146 -0.48 -15.91 -7.35
N ARG A 147 0.40 -14.91 -7.53
CA ARG A 147 1.43 -14.99 -8.57
C ARG A 147 2.35 -16.15 -8.16
N PRO A 148 2.87 -16.92 -9.13
CA PRO A 148 3.87 -17.92 -8.82
C PRO A 148 4.96 -17.26 -7.99
N GLN A 149 5.09 -17.71 -6.74
CA GLN A 149 6.10 -17.20 -5.82
C GLN A 149 7.46 -17.43 -6.47
N ASP A 150 8.24 -16.36 -6.58
CA ASP A 150 9.59 -16.49 -7.08
C ASP A 150 10.38 -17.42 -6.14
N SER A 151 11.18 -18.32 -6.71
CA SER A 151 11.93 -19.32 -5.94
C SER A 151 12.81 -18.70 -4.85
N GLU A 152 13.28 -17.47 -5.09
CA GLU A 152 14.04 -16.67 -4.12
C GLU A 152 13.18 -16.16 -2.94
N GLN A 153 11.89 -15.83 -3.16
CA GLN A 153 10.97 -15.42 -2.10
C GLN A 153 10.63 -16.58 -1.16
N LEU A 154 10.45 -17.78 -1.70
CA LEU A 154 10.22 -18.99 -0.90
C LEU A 154 11.45 -19.36 -0.06
N LEU A 155 12.65 -19.21 -0.62
CA LEU A 155 13.90 -19.47 0.08
C LEU A 155 14.09 -18.50 1.25
N THR A 156 13.87 -17.20 1.01
CA THR A 156 14.02 -16.17 2.04
C THR A 156 13.01 -16.31 3.18
N GLN A 157 11.76 -16.67 2.88
CA GLN A 157 10.74 -16.94 3.90
C GLN A 157 11.12 -18.15 4.78
N ASN A 158 11.60 -19.24 4.17
CA ASN A 158 12.03 -20.44 4.90
C ASN A 158 13.27 -20.19 5.78
N GLU A 159 14.22 -19.39 5.32
CA GLU A 159 15.37 -19.01 6.14
C GLU A 159 14.97 -18.11 7.31
N PHE A 160 14.01 -17.19 7.11
CA PHE A 160 13.49 -16.34 8.17
C PHE A 160 12.74 -17.16 9.24
N GLU A 161 11.90 -18.10 8.84
CA GLU A 161 11.22 -19.07 9.73
C GLU A 161 12.24 -19.87 10.58
N LYS A 162 13.33 -20.34 9.96
CA LYS A 162 14.42 -21.04 10.68
C LYS A 162 15.09 -20.14 11.73
N ILE A 163 15.32 -18.87 11.40
CA ILE A 163 15.90 -17.90 12.33
C ILE A 163 14.96 -17.64 13.50
N LEU A 164 13.67 -17.39 13.24
CA LEU A 164 12.66 -17.19 14.28
C LEU A 164 12.53 -18.40 15.20
N ARG A 165 12.59 -19.62 14.65
CA ARG A 165 12.55 -20.85 15.44
C ARG A 165 13.77 -21.00 16.34
N ARG A 166 14.96 -20.60 15.87
CA ARG A 166 16.19 -20.59 16.67
C ARG A 166 16.14 -19.55 17.79
N LEU A 167 15.64 -18.35 17.50
CA LEU A 167 15.48 -17.29 18.51
C LEU A 167 14.52 -17.72 19.63
N ARG A 168 13.36 -18.28 19.27
CA ARG A 168 12.39 -18.80 20.27
C ARG A 168 12.97 -19.93 21.12
N ALA A 169 13.81 -20.78 20.54
CA ALA A 169 14.48 -21.87 21.25
C ALA A 169 15.54 -21.37 22.24
N LEU A 170 16.18 -20.21 21.96
CA LEU A 170 17.13 -19.56 22.87
C LEU A 170 16.43 -18.88 24.05
N ASP A 171 15.25 -18.31 23.84
CA ASP A 171 14.44 -17.74 24.94
C ASP A 171 13.93 -18.82 25.90
N THR A 172 13.70 -20.04 25.41
CA THR A 172 13.27 -21.17 26.25
C THR A 172 14.41 -21.77 27.06
N THR A 173 15.66 -21.68 26.59
CA THR A 173 16.84 -22.15 27.34
C THR A 173 17.36 -21.13 28.35
N ALA A 174 17.03 -19.84 28.20
CA ALA A 174 17.37 -18.80 29.17
C ALA A 174 16.44 -18.73 30.40
N SER A 175 15.34 -19.49 30.39
CA SER A 175 14.31 -19.49 31.44
C SER A 175 14.36 -20.73 32.36
N ASN A 176 15.41 -21.55 32.29
CA ASN A 176 15.65 -22.71 33.18
C ASN A 176 16.96 -22.55 33.95
#